data_AF-A0A953Z1I7-F1
#
_entry.id   AF-A0A953Z1I7-F1
#
_cell.length_a   1.000
_cell.length_b   1.000
_cell.length_c   1.000
_cell.angle_alpha   90.00
_cell.angle_beta   90.00
_cell.angle_gamma   90.00
#
_symmetry.space_group_name_H-M   'P 1'
#
loop_
_entity.id
_entity.type
_entity.pdbx_description
1 polymer ?
#
loop_
_entity_poly.entity_id
_entity_poly.type
_entity_poly.pdbx_seq_one_letter_code
_entity_poly.pdbx_strand_id
1 'polypeptide(L)' 'MASRDDDSSSETHSAAQKKLTPAMQQYHHFKAAHPNALLLFQMGDFYETFHSDAEELAR' A
#
# COMPACT_ATOMS: atom_id res chain seq x y z
N MET A 1 35.62 -21.65 -28.45
CA MET A 1 36.76 -20.89 -27.89
C MET A 1 36.21 -19.54 -27.47
N ALA A 2 36.32 -19.24 -26.16
CA ALA A 2 36.08 -17.97 -25.44
C ALA A 2 34.66 -17.36 -25.55
N SER A 3 33.84 -17.46 -24.50
CA SER A 3 33.77 -16.56 -23.31
C SER A 3 32.84 -15.38 -23.62
N ARG A 4 31.67 -15.30 -22.97
CA ARG A 4 31.43 -14.69 -21.64
C ARG A 4 31.76 -13.21 -21.66
N ASP A 5 30.71 -12.40 -21.65
CA ASP A 5 30.47 -11.14 -20.92
C ASP A 5 28.95 -10.92 -21.08
N ASP A 6 28.09 -11.28 -20.13
CA ASP A 6 27.76 -10.54 -18.90
C ASP A 6 27.57 -9.03 -19.14
N ASP A 7 26.31 -8.61 -19.34
CA ASP A 7 25.83 -7.34 -18.80
C ASP A 7 24.43 -7.53 -18.21
N SER A 8 24.46 -7.68 -16.89
CA SER A 8 23.36 -7.57 -15.96
C SER A 8 22.71 -6.19 -16.04
N SER A 9 21.39 -6.12 -16.22
CA SER A 9 20.50 -5.19 -15.48
C SER A 9 19.10 -5.16 -16.09
N SER A 10 18.24 -6.07 -15.65
CA SER A 10 16.86 -5.73 -15.29
C SER A 10 16.25 -6.92 -14.58
N GLU A 11 16.77 -7.22 -13.39
CA GLU A 11 15.92 -7.73 -12.33
C GLU A 11 14.91 -6.63 -12.00
N THR A 12 13.87 -6.51 -12.84
CA THR A 12 12.64 -5.84 -12.45
C THR A 12 12.19 -6.57 -11.21
N HIS A 13 12.48 -5.97 -10.06
CA HIS A 13 12.10 -6.47 -8.76
C HIS A 13 10.65 -6.87 -8.87
N SER A 14 10.41 -8.19 -8.86
CA SER A 14 9.11 -8.77 -8.64
C SER A 14 8.69 -8.16 -7.32
N ALA A 15 7.91 -7.09 -7.39
CA ALA A 15 7.39 -6.38 -6.25
C ALA A 15 6.59 -7.45 -5.55
N ALA A 16 7.25 -8.03 -4.55
CA ALA A 16 6.73 -9.08 -3.71
C ALA A 16 5.28 -8.71 -3.52
N GLN A 17 4.39 -9.61 -3.94
CA GLN A 17 2.99 -9.58 -3.63
C GLN A 17 2.93 -9.38 -2.10
N LYS A 18 3.03 -8.14 -1.66
CA LYS A 18 2.93 -7.72 -0.28
C LYS A 18 1.50 -8.09 -0.06
N LYS A 19 1.30 -9.22 0.60
CA LYS A 19 0.00 -9.63 1.12
C LYS A 19 -0.37 -8.49 2.06
N LEU A 20 -0.97 -7.44 1.49
CA LEU A 20 -1.50 -6.32 2.20
C LEU A 20 -2.35 -6.94 3.29
N THR A 21 -2.23 -6.43 4.51
CA THR A 21 -3.10 -6.90 5.58
C THR A 21 -4.54 -6.81 5.07
N PRO A 22 -5.44 -7.74 5.44
CA PRO A 22 -6.82 -7.69 4.98
C PRO A 22 -7.47 -6.30 5.19
N ALA A 23 -7.11 -5.61 6.28
CA ALA A 23 -7.51 -4.23 6.56
C ALA A 23 -7.00 -3.22 5.50
N MET A 24 -5.74 -3.30 5.08
CA MET A 24 -5.20 -2.42 4.04
C MET A 24 -5.77 -2.69 2.65
N GLN A 25 -6.15 -3.94 2.34
CA GLN A 25 -6.87 -4.23 1.11
C GLN A 25 -8.24 -3.56 1.08
N GLN A 26 -8.96 -3.61 2.21
CA GLN A 26 -10.25 -2.94 2.37
C GLN A 26 -10.09 -1.42 2.30
N TYR A 27 -9.08 -0.86 2.96
CA TYR A 27 -8.77 0.57 2.87
C TYR A 27 -8.64 1.03 1.42
N HIS A 28 -7.77 0.38 0.64
CA HIS A 28 -7.57 0.75 -0.76
C HIS A 28 -8.82 0.56 -1.63
N HIS A 29 -9.59 -0.51 -1.39
CA HIS A 29 -10.83 -0.75 -2.11
C HIS A 29 -11.85 0.39 -1.88
N PHE A 30 -12.09 0.76 -0.62
CA PHE A 30 -13.03 1.83 -0.30
C PHE A 30 -12.50 3.21 -0.66
N LYS A 31 -11.19 3.46 -0.55
CA LYS A 31 -10.59 4.74 -0.96
C LYS A 31 -10.64 4.93 -2.48
N ALA A 32 -10.50 3.86 -3.26
CA ALA A 32 -10.68 3.91 -4.71
C ALA A 32 -12.14 4.23 -5.09
N ALA A 33 -13.11 3.69 -4.36
CA ALA A 33 -14.53 4.01 -4.56
C ALA A 33 -14.91 5.42 -4.06
N HIS A 34 -14.26 5.89 -3.00
CA HIS A 34 -14.57 7.15 -2.32
C HIS A 34 -13.28 7.94 -2.01
N PRO A 35 -12.64 8.56 -3.01
CA PRO A 35 -11.36 9.24 -2.83
C PRO A 35 -11.43 10.44 -1.88
N ASN A 36 -12.60 11.07 -1.76
CA ASN A 36 -12.82 12.26 -0.92
C ASN A 36 -13.47 11.92 0.43
N ALA A 37 -13.66 10.64 0.76
CA ALA A 37 -14.20 10.24 2.05
C ALA A 37 -13.06 9.95 3.03
N LEU A 38 -13.29 10.27 4.30
CA LEU A 38 -12.43 9.88 5.42
C LEU A 38 -12.79 8.45 5.85
N LEU A 39 -11.80 7.55 5.84
CA LEU A 39 -11.98 6.15 6.24
C LEU A 39 -11.53 5.95 7.69
N LEU A 40 -12.50 5.65 8.55
CA LEU A 40 -12.31 5.39 9.97
C LEU A 40 -12.44 3.89 10.25
N PHE A 41 -11.41 3.29 10.83
CA PHE A 41 -11.39 1.90 11.25
C PHE A 41 -11.63 1.84 12.75
N GLN A 42 -12.69 1.15 13.16
CA GLN A 42 -12.98 0.99 14.58
C GLN A 42 -12.01 -0.02 15.19
N MET A 43 -11.15 0.47 16.09
CA MET A 43 -10.17 -0.32 16.81
C MET A 43 -10.48 -0.19 18.31
N GLY A 44 -11.44 -0.99 18.77
CA GLY A 44 -11.92 -0.95 20.15
C GLY A 44 -12.83 0.25 20.41
N ASP A 45 -12.44 1.08 21.38
CA ASP A 45 -13.10 2.32 21.78
C ASP A 45 -12.68 3.54 20.94
N PHE A 46 -11.67 3.39 20.09
CA PHE A 46 -11.17 4.46 19.22
C PHE A 46 -11.44 4.17 17.74
N TYR A 47 -11.39 5.24 16.94
CA TYR A 47 -11.34 5.18 15.49
C TYR A 47 -9.93 5.55 15.02
N GLU A 48 -9.35 4.68 14.21
CA GLU A 48 -8.06 4.90 13.57
C GLU A 48 -8.23 5.23 12.08
N THR A 49 -7.47 6.19 11.60
CA THR A 49 -7.35 6.55 10.18
C THR A 49 -5.94 6.22 9.69
N PHE A 50 -5.79 5.93 8.40
CA PHE A 50 -4.49 5.60 7.82
C PHE A 50 -4.09 6.59 6.72
N HIS A 51 -2.78 6.68 6.45
CA HIS A 51 -2.18 7.47 5.37
C HIS A 51 -2.64 8.94 5.34
N SER A 52 -3.05 9.45 4.17
CA SER A 52 -3.48 10.83 3.98
C SER A 52 -4.68 11.21 4.84
N ASP A 53 -5.55 10.24 5.15
CA ASP A 53 -6.74 10.50 5.95
C ASP A 53 -6.36 10.82 7.41
N ALA A 54 -5.24 10.26 7.89
CA ALA A 54 -4.71 10.59 9.20
C ALA A 54 -4.12 12.00 9.24
N GLU A 55 -3.40 12.40 8.19
CA GLU A 55 -2.85 13.76 8.09
C GLU A 55 -3.95 14.82 7.97
N GLU A 56 -5.01 14.51 7.23
CA GLU A 56 -6.17 15.39 7.07
C GLU A 56 -6.96 15.54 8.37
N LEU A 57 -7.13 14.45 9.13
CA LEU A 57 -7.87 14.46 10.40
C LEU A 57 -7.06 15.04 11.58
N ALA A 58 -5.72 14.96 11.53
CA ALA A 58 -4.84 15.49 12.56
C ALA A 58 -4.60 17.00 12.48
N ARG A 59 -5.00 17.64 11.38
CA ARG A 59 -4.91 19.09 11.18
C ARG A 59 -6.02 19.83 11.91
#